data_AF-A0A5C1QH00-F1
#
_entry.id   AF-A0A5C1QH00-F1
#
_cell.length_a   1.000
_cell.length_b   1.000
_cell.length_c   1.000
_cell.angle_alpha   90.00
_cell.angle_beta   90.00
_cell.angle_gamma   90.00
#
_symmetry.space_group_name_H-M   'P 1'
#
loop_
_entity.id
_entity.type
_entity.pdbx_description
1 polymer ?
#
loop_
_entity_poly.entity_id
_entity_poly.type
_entity_poly.pdbx_seq_one_letter_code
_entity_poly.pdbx_strand_id
1 'polypeptide(L)'
;MEHTSPLTVQVEEKRVDLNIAIHPNEGSDLKLFTLEHHFTFYAGSSLDNFKSGSGQLGKGTLSLLNDCPPGVLQVSEAMASKLAWSEKVMLILEDDKIFLTYTEI
;
A
#
# COMPACT_ATOMS: atom_id res chain seq x y z
N MET A 1 -5.81 13.76 3.41
CA MET A 1 -5.60 12.39 2.91
C MET A 1 -5.03 12.52 1.51
N GLU A 2 -3.84 12.00 1.30
CA GLU A 2 -3.23 11.90 -0.03
C GLU A 2 -3.49 10.48 -0.56
N HIS A 3 -3.60 10.30 -1.87
CA HIS A 3 -3.83 8.99 -2.44
C HIS A 3 -3.19 8.84 -3.82
N THR A 4 -2.81 7.61 -4.15
CA THR A 4 -2.32 7.28 -5.50
C THR A 4 -3.48 7.21 -6.49
N SER A 5 -3.16 7.16 -7.79
CA SER A 5 -4.07 6.50 -8.74
C SER A 5 -4.17 4.99 -8.44
N PRO A 6 -5.19 4.26 -8.95
CA PRO A 6 -5.23 2.80 -8.81
C PRO A 6 -3.97 2.14 -9.40
N LEU A 7 -3.30 1.33 -8.59
CA LEU A 7 -2.09 0.60 -8.91
C LEU A 7 -2.40 -0.88 -9.15
N THR A 8 -1.75 -1.48 -10.14
CA THR A 8 -1.83 -2.92 -10.38
C THR A 8 -1.04 -3.67 -9.30
N VAL A 9 -1.65 -4.69 -8.69
CA VAL A 9 -0.97 -5.52 -7.68
C VAL A 9 -0.07 -6.54 -8.37
N GLN A 10 1.19 -6.55 -7.98
CA GLN A 10 2.18 -7.55 -8.39
C GLN A 10 2.73 -8.26 -7.15
N VAL A 11 2.61 -9.59 -7.13
CA VAL A 11 3.13 -10.41 -6.04
C VAL A 11 4.60 -10.68 -6.26
N GLU A 12 5.42 -10.41 -5.25
CA GLU A 12 6.87 -10.63 -5.23
C GLU A 12 7.23 -11.66 -4.16
N GLU A 13 7.66 -12.86 -4.57
CA GLU A 13 7.92 -14.00 -3.66
C GLU A 13 8.94 -13.70 -2.55
N LYS A 14 9.91 -12.81 -2.82
CA LYS A 14 10.98 -12.48 -1.86
C LYS A 14 10.62 -11.37 -0.89
N ARG A 15 9.44 -10.76 -1.03
CA ARG A 15 9.03 -9.61 -0.23
C ARG A 15 8.45 -10.09 1.10
N VAL A 16 8.95 -9.52 2.20
CA VAL A 16 8.47 -9.83 3.56
C VAL A 16 7.08 -9.21 3.77
N ASP A 17 6.27 -9.85 4.60
CA ASP A 17 4.96 -9.32 4.98
C ASP A 17 5.02 -7.90 5.52
N LEU A 18 3.99 -7.11 5.18
CA LEU A 18 3.88 -5.68 5.49
C LEU A 18 5.00 -4.80 4.92
N ASN A 19 5.88 -5.32 4.07
CA ASN A 19 6.75 -4.51 3.24
C ASN A 19 6.13 -4.43 1.84
N ILE A 20 5.85 -3.22 1.37
CA ILE A 20 5.32 -2.96 0.04
C ILE A 20 6.26 -2.01 -0.72
N ALA A 21 6.17 -1.99 -2.05
CA ALA A 21 6.87 -0.98 -2.83
C ALA A 21 6.01 -0.42 -3.95
N ILE A 22 6.27 0.84 -4.24
CA ILE A 22 5.75 1.57 -5.39
C ILE A 22 6.92 2.29 -6.05
N HIS A 23 6.71 2.74 -7.28
CA HIS A 23 7.69 3.59 -7.93
C HIS A 23 7.67 5.01 -7.31
N PRO A 24 8.81 5.76 -7.28
CA PRO A 24 8.86 7.08 -6.64
C PRO A 24 7.88 8.13 -7.19
N ASN A 25 7.40 7.95 -8.42
CA ASN A 25 6.37 8.82 -9.01
C ASN A 25 5.07 8.77 -8.21
N GLU A 26 4.61 7.56 -7.87
CA GLU A 26 3.42 7.31 -7.05
C GLU A 26 3.66 7.75 -5.60
N GLY A 27 4.90 7.67 -5.12
CA GLY A 27 5.30 8.27 -3.85
C GLY A 27 5.07 9.78 -3.81
N SER A 28 5.21 10.46 -4.94
CA SER A 28 4.96 11.91 -5.04
C SER A 28 3.48 12.26 -4.88
N ASP A 29 2.56 11.40 -5.33
CA ASP A 29 1.11 11.53 -5.08
C ASP A 29 0.81 11.50 -3.58
N LEU A 30 1.62 10.77 -2.80
CA LEU A 30 1.54 10.67 -1.35
C LEU A 30 2.40 11.71 -0.61
N LYS A 31 3.06 12.63 -1.32
CA LYS A 31 4.02 13.61 -0.78
C LYS A 31 5.20 12.98 -0.03
N LEU A 32 5.64 11.81 -0.48
CA LEU A 32 6.76 11.06 0.06
C LEU A 32 8.00 11.25 -0.82
N PHE A 33 9.11 11.71 -0.23
CA PHE A 33 10.32 12.07 -0.99
C PHE A 33 11.58 11.29 -0.58
N THR A 34 11.52 10.49 0.47
CA THR A 34 12.61 9.57 0.87
C THR A 34 12.34 8.15 0.39
N LEU A 35 13.39 7.32 0.31
CA LEU A 35 13.28 5.98 -0.29
C LEU A 35 12.51 4.98 0.56
N GLU A 36 12.36 5.23 1.86
CA GLU A 36 11.76 4.30 2.79
C GLU A 36 10.95 5.05 3.84
N HIS A 37 9.78 4.49 4.17
CA HIS A 37 8.84 5.05 5.13
C HIS A 37 8.22 3.94 5.96
N HIS A 38 7.92 4.25 7.22
CA HIS A 38 7.32 3.30 8.15
C HIS A 38 5.91 3.74 8.48
N PHE A 39 4.94 2.85 8.26
CA PHE A 39 3.53 3.16 8.45
C PHE A 39 2.80 2.02 9.17
N THR A 40 1.66 2.36 9.75
CA THR A 40 0.66 1.39 10.18
C THR A 40 -0.24 1.05 8.99
N PHE A 41 -0.28 -0.22 8.61
CA PHE A 41 -1.01 -0.70 7.44
C PHE A 41 -2.41 -1.19 7.78
N TYR A 42 -3.33 -0.89 6.89
CA TYR A 42 -4.72 -1.34 6.92
C TYR A 42 -5.06 -1.89 5.53
N ALA A 43 -5.67 -3.08 5.47
CA ALA A 43 -6.21 -3.66 4.24
C ALA A 43 -7.34 -4.62 4.59
N GLY A 44 -8.28 -4.83 3.67
CA GLY A 44 -9.46 -5.67 3.91
C GLY A 44 -10.38 -5.14 5.03
N SER A 45 -10.25 -3.86 5.37
CA SER A 45 -11.05 -3.16 6.39
C SER A 45 -11.88 -2.04 5.77
N SER A 46 -12.92 -1.57 6.45
CA SER A 46 -13.66 -0.39 6.04
C SER A 46 -12.85 0.90 6.26
N LEU A 47 -13.24 1.99 5.58
CA LEU A 47 -12.67 3.31 5.83
C LEU A 47 -12.93 3.81 7.26
N ASP A 48 -14.06 3.44 7.87
CA ASP A 48 -14.37 3.79 9.25
C ASP A 48 -13.43 3.10 10.26
N ASN A 49 -13.04 1.86 9.97
CA ASN A 49 -12.05 1.14 10.77
C ASN A 49 -10.68 1.82 10.68
N PHE A 50 -10.27 2.20 9.47
CA PHE A 50 -9.04 2.97 9.24
C PHE A 50 -9.03 4.29 10.05
N LYS A 51 -10.11 5.07 9.95
CA LYS A 51 -10.24 6.35 10.66
C LYS A 51 -10.21 6.19 12.19
N SER A 52 -10.88 5.16 12.71
CA SER A 52 -10.91 4.84 14.14
C SER A 52 -9.62 4.17 14.64
N GLY A 53 -8.73 3.72 13.76
CA GLY A 53 -7.52 2.97 14.09
C GLY A 53 -7.77 1.50 14.47
N SER A 54 -8.96 0.99 14.19
CA SER A 54 -9.30 -0.42 14.41
C SER A 54 -9.01 -1.26 13.17
N GLY A 55 -8.76 -2.56 13.33
CA GLY A 55 -8.52 -3.45 12.19
C GLY A 55 -7.19 -3.25 11.48
N GLN A 56 -6.19 -2.66 12.14
CA GLN A 56 -4.83 -2.56 11.60
C GLN A 56 -4.22 -3.96 11.35
N LEU A 57 -3.44 -4.09 10.28
CA LEU A 57 -2.63 -5.28 10.03
C LEU A 57 -1.33 -5.25 10.85
N GLY A 58 -0.74 -4.08 11.04
CA GLY A 58 0.51 -3.89 11.79
C GLY A 58 1.39 -2.78 11.22
N LYS A 59 2.57 -2.61 11.82
CA LYS A 59 3.60 -1.70 11.28
C LYS A 59 4.41 -2.38 10.20
N GLY A 60 4.72 -1.65 9.15
CA GLY A 60 5.48 -2.15 8.02
C GLY A 60 6.22 -1.03 7.28
N THR A 61 6.70 -1.36 6.10
CA THR A 61 7.54 -0.45 5.29
C THR A 61 6.93 -0.21 3.92
N LEU A 62 6.88 1.06 3.50
CA LEU A 62 6.69 1.44 2.11
C LEU A 62 8.04 1.89 1.54
N SER A 63 8.54 1.16 0.55
CA SER A 63 9.75 1.52 -0.19
C SER A 63 9.40 2.20 -1.52
N LEU A 64 10.08 3.30 -1.83
CA LEU A 64 10.02 3.93 -3.15
C LEU A 64 11.20 3.42 -3.98
N LEU A 65 10.92 2.53 -4.93
CA LEU A 65 11.95 1.81 -5.67
C LEU A 65 11.87 2.10 -7.17
N ASN A 66 12.96 2.56 -7.78
CA ASN A 66 13.01 2.85 -9.23
C ASN A 66 12.87 1.60 -10.11
N ASP A 67 13.15 0.41 -9.56
CA ASP A 67 12.96 -0.88 -10.24
C ASP A 67 11.53 -1.43 -10.11
N CYS A 68 10.70 -0.85 -9.24
CA CYS A 68 9.26 -1.07 -9.27
C CYS A 68 8.70 -0.38 -10.53
N PRO A 69 7.92 -1.06 -11.39
CA PRO A 69 7.31 -0.40 -12.54
C PRO A 69 6.33 0.72 -12.10
N PRO A 70 6.23 1.83 -12.85
CA PRO A 70 5.20 2.83 -12.62
C PRO A 70 3.79 2.22 -12.70
N GLY A 71 2.87 2.71 -11.87
CA GLY A 71 1.51 2.20 -11.76
C GLY A 71 1.37 0.80 -11.13
N VAL A 72 2.45 0.28 -10.52
CA VAL A 72 2.46 -1.05 -9.86
C VAL A 72 2.67 -0.91 -8.35
N LEU A 73 1.94 -1.72 -7.60
CA LEU A 73 2.20 -2.01 -6.19
C LEU A 73 2.79 -3.41 -6.08
N GLN A 74 4.03 -3.51 -5.63
CA GLN A 74 4.66 -4.77 -5.28
C GLN A 74 4.36 -5.16 -3.83
N VAL A 75 3.84 -6.36 -3.62
CA VAL A 75 3.44 -6.88 -2.31
C VAL A 75 3.93 -8.31 -2.08
N SER A 76 3.96 -8.76 -0.82
CA SER A 76 4.11 -10.18 -0.50
C SER A 76 2.83 -10.96 -0.81
N GLU A 77 2.92 -12.29 -0.90
CA GLU A 77 1.77 -13.16 -1.08
C GLU A 77 0.75 -13.02 0.08
N ALA A 78 1.21 -12.88 1.32
CA ALA A 78 0.31 -12.71 2.46
C ALA A 78 -0.44 -11.38 2.39
N MET A 79 0.22 -10.30 1.93
CA MET A 79 -0.45 -9.02 1.72
C MET A 79 -1.47 -9.11 0.58
N ALA A 80 -1.15 -9.79 -0.53
CA ALA A 80 -2.11 -10.03 -1.61
C ALA A 80 -3.35 -10.80 -1.12
N SER A 81 -3.17 -11.78 -0.23
CA SER A 81 -4.28 -12.48 0.42
C SER A 81 -5.14 -11.54 1.28
N LYS A 82 -4.54 -10.58 2.02
CA LYS A 82 -5.29 -9.55 2.76
C LYS A 82 -6.06 -8.58 1.86
N LEU A 83 -5.59 -8.40 0.63
CA LEU A 83 -6.26 -7.63 -0.43
C LEU A 83 -7.29 -8.46 -1.20
N ALA A 84 -7.64 -9.66 -0.71
CA ALA A 84 -8.54 -10.59 -1.38
C ALA A 84 -8.16 -10.86 -2.84
N TRP A 85 -6.86 -10.84 -3.15
CA TRP A 85 -6.32 -11.02 -4.50
C TRP A 85 -6.84 -9.99 -5.53
N SER A 86 -7.16 -8.79 -5.06
CA SER A 86 -7.59 -7.70 -5.94
C SER A 86 -6.48 -7.33 -6.93
N GLU A 87 -6.82 -7.22 -8.21
CA GLU A 87 -5.86 -6.86 -9.26
C GLU A 87 -5.41 -5.40 -9.18
N LYS A 88 -6.27 -4.54 -8.63
CA LYS A 88 -6.00 -3.10 -8.47
C LYS A 88 -6.32 -2.61 -7.09
N VAL A 89 -5.46 -1.73 -6.60
CA VAL A 89 -5.57 -1.12 -5.27
C VAL A 89 -5.14 0.34 -5.30
N MET A 90 -5.73 1.14 -4.44
CA MET A 90 -5.35 2.52 -4.20
C MET A 90 -4.76 2.63 -2.80
N LEU A 91 -3.62 3.33 -2.68
CA LEU A 91 -3.02 3.65 -1.39
C LEU A 91 -3.58 4.99 -0.95
N ILE A 92 -4.07 5.04 0.28
CA ILE A 92 -4.51 6.27 0.93
C ILE A 92 -3.62 6.50 2.15
N LEU A 93 -2.95 7.64 2.20
CA LEU A 93 -2.10 8.07 3.30
C LEU A 93 -2.83 9.13 4.15
N GLU A 94 -2.87 8.87 5.45
CA GLU A 94 -3.31 9.82 6.47
C GLU A 94 -2.41 9.68 7.71
N ASP A 95 -1.72 10.76 8.07
CA ASP A 95 -0.71 10.78 9.13
C ASP A 95 0.36 9.68 8.95
N ASP A 96 0.47 8.75 9.90
CA ASP A 96 1.40 7.63 9.91
C ASP A 96 0.73 6.30 9.48
N LYS A 97 -0.39 6.38 8.76
CA LYS A 97 -1.20 5.22 8.37
C LYS A 97 -1.40 5.13 6.87
N ILE A 98 -1.24 3.92 6.33
CA ILE A 98 -1.62 3.59 4.95
C ILE A 98 -2.81 2.65 4.95
N PHE A 99 -3.83 3.04 4.20
CA PHE A 99 -4.95 2.18 3.86
C PHE A 99 -4.85 1.72 2.41
N LEU A 100 -4.85 0.40 2.21
CA LEU A 100 -4.97 -0.22 0.90
C LEU A 100 -6.43 -0.60 0.69
N THR A 101 -7.07 0.10 -0.25
CA THR A 101 -8.44 -0.17 -0.66
C THR A 101 -8.47 -0.68 -2.09
N TYR A 102 -9.25 -1.71 -2.36
CA TYR A 102 -9.45 -2.22 -3.70
C TYR A 102 -10.66 -1.56 -4.34
N THR A 103 -10.56 -1.25 -5.63
CA THR A 103 -11.67 -0.75 -6.42
C THR A 103 -12.27 -1.92 -7.19
N GLU A 104 -13.52 -2.29 -6.89
CA GLU A 104 -14.29 -3.13 -7.82
C GLU A 104 -14.46 -2.35 -9.12
N ILE A 105 -14.09 -2.96 -10.25
CA ILE A 105 -14.39 -2.43 -11.60
C ILE A 105 -15.78 -2.89 -11.99
#